data_AF-A0A7X3QAN4-F1
#
_entry.id   AF-A0A7X3QAN4-F1
#
_cell.length_a   1.000
_cell.length_b   1.000
_cell.length_c   1.000
_cell.angle_alpha   90.00
_cell.angle_beta   90.00
_cell.angle_gamma   90.00
#
_symmetry.space_group_name_H-M   'P 1'
#
loop_
_entity.id
_entity.type
_entity.pdbx_description
1 polymer ?
#
loop_
_entity_poly.entity_id
_entity_poly.type
_entity_poly.pdbx_seq_one_letter_code
_entity_poly.pdbx_strand_id
1 'polypeptide(L)'
;MAKGPAVGFTVLLSAAAVLAVHAQLPDNGQIKHARGRNVVPVYEGWFEDPQGNIQVAFGYLNRNYEEAVDIPVGPDNRIQPGPTDQGQPTHFPPRREKAVFTIGMPDAAAETEVTWTLTHRGQTFTVPANLDPLFNIDALRQRGGEFDGNTPPVLTFPASGGSAQGPAGATLDLTTQVSRPVPIEVAMTDDGLPPPEDHDVFYSRFEQRTAVAVRPPRVPRGLKVLWSKYRGPGGVAFDEAEVTIMDGHGQTTVAFDRPGEYVLRANAVEGPRPFGFCCWTNGYVRVTVTP
;
A
#
# COMPACT_ATOMS: atom_id res chain seq x y z
N MET A 1 -66.54 -62.24 36.57
CA MET A 1 -66.09 -60.84 36.74
C MET A 1 -64.66 -60.74 36.24
N ALA A 2 -64.47 -60.23 35.02
CA ALA A 2 -63.18 -60.20 34.34
C ALA A 2 -62.51 -58.82 34.53
N LYS A 3 -61.21 -58.82 34.86
CA LYS A 3 -60.36 -57.62 34.90
C LYS A 3 -59.83 -57.34 33.47
N GLY A 4 -60.10 -56.15 32.93
CA GLY A 4 -59.45 -55.65 31.72
C GLY A 4 -58.15 -54.89 32.04
N PRO A 5 -57.14 -54.88 31.14
CA PRO A 5 -55.87 -54.21 31.40
C PRO A 5 -55.95 -52.72 31.06
N ALA A 6 -55.25 -51.89 31.84
CA ALA A 6 -55.04 -50.47 31.56
C ALA A 6 -53.91 -50.31 30.54
N VAL A 7 -54.20 -49.64 29.42
CA VAL A 7 -53.22 -49.24 28.40
C VAL A 7 -52.60 -47.91 28.84
N GLY A 8 -51.30 -47.92 29.12
CA GLY A 8 -50.52 -46.70 29.38
C GLY A 8 -49.98 -46.11 28.07
N PHE A 9 -50.40 -44.88 27.75
CA PHE A 9 -49.87 -44.11 26.62
C PHE A 9 -48.51 -43.52 27.03
N THR A 10 -47.42 -43.98 26.41
CA THR A 10 -46.09 -43.38 26.60
C THR A 10 -45.88 -42.32 25.52
N VAL A 11 -45.81 -41.05 25.93
CA VAL A 11 -45.46 -39.94 25.03
C VAL A 11 -43.94 -39.92 24.88
N LEU A 12 -43.45 -40.32 23.70
CA LEU A 12 -42.06 -40.13 23.29
C LEU A 12 -41.87 -38.66 22.88
N LEU A 13 -41.23 -37.86 23.74
CA LEU A 13 -40.70 -36.55 23.35
C LEU A 13 -39.42 -36.75 22.54
N SER A 14 -39.51 -36.53 21.22
CA SER A 14 -38.37 -36.41 20.32
C SER A 14 -37.61 -35.11 20.64
N ALA A 15 -36.44 -35.24 21.25
CA ALA A 15 -35.51 -34.12 21.42
C ALA A 15 -34.87 -33.78 20.07
N ALA A 16 -35.37 -32.74 19.40
CA ALA A 16 -34.69 -32.15 18.25
C ALA A 16 -33.41 -31.48 18.73
N ALA A 17 -32.25 -32.03 18.35
CA ALA A 17 -30.96 -31.39 18.57
C ALA A 17 -30.88 -30.13 17.69
N VAL A 18 -31.07 -28.97 18.31
CA VAL A 18 -30.81 -27.67 17.67
C VAL A 18 -29.31 -27.54 17.50
N LEU A 19 -28.81 -27.78 16.28
CA LEU A 19 -27.48 -27.37 15.88
C LEU A 19 -27.44 -25.83 15.96
N ALA A 20 -26.81 -25.32 17.01
CA ALA A 20 -26.49 -23.91 17.10
C ALA A 20 -25.48 -23.57 15.99
N VAL A 21 -26.00 -23.05 14.88
CA VAL A 21 -25.21 -22.32 13.90
C VAL A 21 -24.60 -21.14 14.64
N HIS A 22 -23.34 -21.25 15.01
CA HIS A 22 -22.57 -20.12 15.50
C HIS A 22 -22.40 -19.19 14.30
N ALA A 23 -23.26 -18.19 14.19
CA ALA A 23 -23.00 -17.03 13.36
C ALA A 23 -21.64 -16.48 13.81
N GLN A 24 -20.61 -16.64 12.96
CA GLN A 24 -19.35 -15.94 13.14
C GLN A 24 -19.71 -14.45 13.13
N LEU A 25 -19.50 -13.79 14.27
CA LEU A 25 -19.66 -12.35 14.38
C LEU A 25 -18.92 -11.69 13.21
N PRO A 26 -19.48 -10.64 12.58
CA PRO A 26 -18.81 -9.92 11.50
C PRO A 26 -17.42 -9.48 11.98
N ASP A 27 -16.43 -9.64 11.10
CA ASP A 27 -15.01 -9.33 11.30
C ASP A 27 -14.87 -7.99 12.03
N ASN A 28 -14.61 -8.05 13.34
CA ASN A 28 -14.57 -6.87 14.17
C ASN A 28 -13.26 -6.15 13.85
N GLY A 29 -13.31 -5.04 13.09
CA GLY A 29 -12.13 -4.34 12.55
C GLY A 29 -11.13 -3.84 13.61
N GLN A 30 -11.43 -4.01 14.89
CA GLN A 30 -10.55 -3.75 16.03
C GLN A 30 -9.62 -4.94 16.38
N ILE A 31 -9.91 -6.15 15.90
CA ILE A 31 -9.10 -7.34 16.20
C ILE A 31 -7.87 -7.36 15.30
N LYS A 32 -6.70 -7.31 15.91
CA LYS A 32 -5.41 -7.44 15.21
C LYS A 32 -5.11 -8.91 14.99
N HIS A 33 -4.80 -9.28 13.76
CA HIS A 33 -4.35 -10.63 13.40
C HIS A 33 -2.87 -10.59 13.02
N ALA A 34 -2.03 -11.35 13.71
CA ALA A 34 -0.63 -11.48 13.33
C ALA A 34 -0.49 -12.04 11.91
N ARG A 35 -1.23 -13.12 11.61
CA ARG A 35 -1.17 -13.91 10.37
C ARG A 35 -2.54 -14.50 10.03
N GLY A 36 -2.66 -15.14 8.87
CA GLY A 36 -3.82 -15.96 8.51
C GLY A 36 -4.96 -15.22 7.81
N ARG A 37 -4.83 -13.90 7.61
CA ARG A 37 -5.81 -13.08 6.87
C ARG A 37 -5.38 -12.89 5.42
N ASN A 38 -6.30 -12.47 4.58
CA ASN A 38 -6.07 -12.15 3.18
C ASN A 38 -5.67 -10.67 2.99
N VAL A 39 -5.37 -10.35 1.74
CA VAL A 39 -5.18 -8.99 1.24
C VAL A 39 -6.47 -8.54 0.54
N VAL A 40 -6.83 -7.27 0.68
CA VAL A 40 -7.95 -6.65 -0.05
C VAL A 40 -7.42 -5.51 -0.92
N PRO A 41 -7.81 -5.42 -2.19
CA PRO A 41 -7.46 -4.29 -3.03
C PRO A 41 -8.30 -3.07 -2.61
N VAL A 42 -7.76 -1.89 -2.80
CA VAL A 42 -8.38 -0.61 -2.44
C VAL A 42 -8.25 0.33 -3.62
N TYR A 43 -9.38 0.87 -4.08
CA TYR A 43 -9.39 2.01 -4.99
C TYR A 43 -9.16 3.27 -4.17
N GLU A 44 -8.10 3.98 -4.49
CA GLU A 44 -7.69 5.17 -3.76
C GLU A 44 -8.32 6.44 -4.33
N GLY A 45 -8.60 6.43 -5.63
CA GLY A 45 -9.17 7.57 -6.35
C GLY A 45 -8.47 7.79 -7.69
N TRP A 46 -8.82 8.89 -8.34
CA TRP A 46 -8.24 9.30 -9.62
C TRP A 46 -7.69 10.72 -9.55
N PHE A 47 -6.72 11.01 -10.39
CA PHE A 47 -6.11 12.33 -10.53
C PHE A 47 -5.65 12.57 -11.96
N GLU A 48 -5.45 13.83 -12.33
CA GLU A 48 -4.84 14.19 -13.61
C GLU A 48 -3.34 14.41 -13.43
N ASP A 49 -2.54 13.85 -14.33
CA ASP A 49 -1.11 14.16 -14.39
C ASP A 49 -0.86 15.57 -14.99
N PRO A 50 0.37 16.11 -14.93
CA PRO A 50 0.65 17.45 -15.47
C PRO A 50 0.42 17.59 -16.98
N GLN A 51 0.30 16.48 -17.71
CA GLN A 51 -0.01 16.45 -19.14
C GLN A 51 -1.53 16.37 -19.39
N GLY A 52 -2.34 16.26 -18.34
CA GLY A 52 -3.80 16.17 -18.40
C GLY A 52 -4.33 14.75 -18.56
N ASN A 53 -3.48 13.71 -18.51
CA ASN A 53 -3.98 12.33 -18.60
C ASN A 53 -4.55 11.90 -17.24
N ILE A 54 -5.63 11.14 -17.30
CA ILE A 54 -6.28 10.60 -16.09
C ILE A 54 -5.53 9.36 -15.61
N GLN A 55 -5.18 9.36 -14.33
CA GLN A 55 -4.56 8.25 -13.62
C GLN A 55 -5.52 7.74 -12.56
N VAL A 56 -5.76 6.43 -12.51
CA VAL A 56 -6.45 5.78 -11.39
C VAL A 56 -5.43 5.13 -10.46
N ALA A 57 -5.58 5.37 -9.17
CA ALA A 57 -4.66 4.91 -8.14
C ALA A 57 -5.23 3.74 -7.34
N PHE A 58 -4.40 2.72 -7.12
CA PHE A 58 -4.77 1.55 -6.33
C PHE A 58 -3.80 1.31 -5.19
N GLY A 59 -4.34 0.93 -4.04
CA GLY A 59 -3.61 0.48 -2.86
C GLY A 59 -4.16 -0.85 -2.38
N TYR A 60 -3.70 -1.32 -1.24
CA TYR A 60 -4.21 -2.55 -0.64
C TYR A 60 -4.15 -2.51 0.87
N LEU A 61 -4.96 -3.32 1.53
CA LEU A 61 -4.78 -3.65 2.94
C LEU A 61 -4.44 -5.13 3.08
N ASN A 62 -3.20 -5.42 3.47
CA ASN A 62 -2.86 -6.71 4.04
C ASN A 62 -3.35 -6.70 5.50
N ARG A 63 -4.36 -7.53 5.77
CA ARG A 63 -5.03 -7.56 7.08
C ARG A 63 -4.18 -8.19 8.19
N ASN A 64 -3.02 -8.73 7.84
CA ASN A 64 -2.03 -9.26 8.77
C ASN A 64 -1.14 -8.15 9.34
N TYR A 65 -0.50 -8.42 10.48
CA TYR A 65 0.47 -7.53 11.12
C TYR A 65 1.92 -8.02 10.99
N GLU A 66 2.14 -9.31 10.69
CA GLU A 66 3.48 -9.91 10.54
C GLU A 66 3.68 -10.66 9.22
N GLU A 67 2.61 -11.23 8.65
CA GLU A 67 2.67 -12.02 7.42
C GLU A 67 2.64 -11.12 6.18
N ALA A 68 3.72 -11.13 5.40
CA ALA A 68 3.65 -10.74 3.99
C ALA A 68 2.98 -11.85 3.18
N VAL A 69 2.21 -11.47 2.17
CA VAL A 69 1.50 -12.39 1.28
C VAL A 69 2.04 -12.23 -0.13
N ASP A 70 2.24 -13.33 -0.85
CA ASP A 70 2.60 -13.31 -2.26
C ASP A 70 1.44 -13.84 -3.11
N ILE A 71 0.99 -13.05 -4.09
CA ILE A 71 -0.05 -13.44 -5.06
C ILE A 71 0.47 -13.09 -6.47
N PRO A 72 0.95 -14.08 -7.25
CA PRO A 72 1.46 -13.84 -8.60
C PRO A 72 0.40 -13.23 -9.51
N VAL A 73 0.81 -12.42 -10.48
CA VAL A 73 -0.09 -11.95 -11.54
C VAL A 73 -0.69 -13.17 -12.25
N GLY A 74 -2.01 -13.15 -12.42
CA GLY A 74 -2.75 -14.28 -12.97
C GLY A 74 -4.21 -14.27 -12.53
N PRO A 75 -4.93 -15.40 -12.59
CA PRO A 75 -6.34 -15.46 -12.23
C PRO A 75 -6.65 -14.90 -10.84
N ASP A 76 -5.74 -15.06 -9.88
CA ASP A 76 -5.90 -14.63 -8.49
C ASP A 76 -5.39 -13.21 -8.22
N ASN A 77 -4.72 -12.57 -9.18
CA ASN A 77 -4.27 -11.18 -9.09
C ASN A 77 -4.28 -10.57 -10.50
N ARG A 78 -5.45 -10.04 -10.88
CA ARG A 78 -5.72 -9.60 -12.25
C ARG A 78 -6.34 -8.23 -12.30
N ILE A 79 -5.99 -7.48 -13.34
CA ILE A 79 -6.66 -6.26 -13.72
C ILE A 79 -7.41 -6.49 -15.03
N GLN A 80 -8.59 -5.91 -15.13
CA GLN A 80 -9.44 -5.96 -16.33
C GLN A 80 -10.11 -4.60 -16.53
N PRO A 81 -10.45 -4.20 -17.77
CA PRO A 81 -10.15 -4.89 -19.03
C PRO A 81 -8.68 -4.69 -19.45
N GLY A 82 -8.29 -5.31 -20.57
CA GLY A 82 -6.93 -5.27 -21.10
C GLY A 82 -6.04 -6.43 -20.63
N PRO A 83 -4.71 -6.27 -20.71
CA PRO A 83 -3.78 -7.27 -20.19
C PRO A 83 -3.99 -7.52 -18.70
N THR A 84 -3.78 -8.78 -18.27
CA THR A 84 -3.90 -9.14 -16.85
C THR A 84 -2.86 -8.44 -15.99
N ASP A 85 -1.64 -8.27 -16.50
CA ASP A 85 -0.58 -7.47 -15.88
C ASP A 85 -0.68 -6.02 -16.35
N GLN A 86 -0.94 -5.11 -15.41
CA GLN A 86 -0.89 -3.67 -15.66
C GLN A 86 -0.06 -2.96 -14.58
N GLY A 87 0.89 -3.67 -13.98
CA GLY A 87 1.82 -3.10 -13.00
C GLY A 87 1.45 -3.32 -11.53
N GLN A 88 0.40 -4.07 -11.20
CA GLN A 88 0.00 -4.37 -9.81
C GLN A 88 1.07 -5.14 -8.99
N PRO A 89 1.15 -5.00 -7.65
CA PRO A 89 2.14 -5.73 -6.85
C PRO A 89 1.88 -7.25 -6.88
N THR A 90 2.92 -8.04 -6.68
CA THR A 90 2.78 -9.48 -6.38
C THR A 90 3.24 -9.85 -4.98
N HIS A 91 3.98 -8.95 -4.32
CA HIS A 91 4.36 -9.06 -2.93
C HIS A 91 3.60 -8.03 -2.11
N PHE A 92 2.95 -8.47 -1.03
CA PHE A 92 2.08 -7.65 -0.18
C PHE A 92 2.59 -7.67 1.25
N PRO A 93 3.53 -6.79 1.63
CA PRO A 93 3.92 -6.57 3.02
C PRO A 93 2.71 -6.30 3.93
N PRO A 94 2.85 -6.53 5.25
CA PRO A 94 1.78 -6.26 6.21
C PRO A 94 1.23 -4.84 6.12
N ARG A 95 -0.02 -4.68 6.55
CA ARG A 95 -0.73 -3.41 6.71
C ARG A 95 -1.12 -2.73 5.38
N ARG A 96 -1.46 -1.45 5.49
CA ARG A 96 -2.07 -0.63 4.44
C ARG A 96 -0.96 0.04 3.65
N GLU A 97 -0.99 -0.16 2.35
CA GLU A 97 -0.21 0.60 1.40
C GLU A 97 -1.15 1.36 0.47
N LYS A 98 -0.97 2.67 0.36
CA LYS A 98 -1.79 3.54 -0.48
C LYS A 98 -1.09 3.81 -1.81
N ALA A 99 -1.88 3.97 -2.88
CA ALA A 99 -1.47 4.26 -4.27
C ALA A 99 -0.11 3.63 -4.62
N VAL A 100 -0.05 2.30 -4.51
CA VAL A 100 1.16 1.50 -4.76
C VAL A 100 1.43 1.26 -6.23
N PHE A 101 0.47 1.60 -7.08
CA PHE A 101 0.59 1.77 -8.53
C PHE A 101 -0.57 2.60 -9.05
N THR A 102 -0.42 3.06 -10.28
CA THR A 102 -1.48 3.72 -11.04
C THR A 102 -1.66 3.02 -12.38
N ILE A 103 -2.81 3.27 -12.99
CA ILE A 103 -3.10 2.90 -14.37
C ILE A 103 -3.56 4.16 -15.09
N GLY A 104 -2.97 4.43 -16.25
CA GLY A 104 -3.43 5.49 -17.13
C GLY A 104 -4.74 5.09 -17.80
N MET A 105 -5.77 5.92 -17.65
CA MET A 105 -7.03 5.75 -18.36
C MET A 105 -6.92 6.43 -19.74
N PRO A 106 -7.26 5.73 -20.84
CA PRO A 106 -7.39 6.40 -22.14
C PRO A 106 -8.53 7.43 -22.11
N ASP A 107 -8.41 8.55 -22.84
CA ASP A 107 -9.45 9.60 -22.88
C ASP A 107 -10.85 9.09 -23.28
N ALA A 108 -10.93 8.04 -24.10
CA ALA A 108 -12.17 7.39 -24.52
C ALA A 108 -12.77 6.44 -23.47
N ALA A 109 -12.11 6.27 -22.31
CA ALA A 109 -12.39 5.24 -21.31
C ALA A 109 -13.19 5.74 -20.11
N ALA A 110 -13.80 6.93 -20.18
CA ALA A 110 -14.66 7.44 -19.10
C ALA A 110 -15.81 6.47 -18.73
N GLU A 111 -16.20 5.58 -19.66
CA GLU A 111 -17.18 4.50 -19.41
C GLU A 111 -16.55 3.12 -19.13
N THR A 112 -15.21 3.01 -19.15
CA THR A 112 -14.52 1.75 -18.91
C THR A 112 -14.07 1.65 -17.45
N GLU A 113 -14.74 0.78 -16.71
CA GLU A 113 -14.44 0.49 -15.31
C GLU A 113 -13.21 -0.44 -15.19
N VAL A 114 -12.02 0.13 -14.92
CA VAL A 114 -10.82 -0.67 -14.65
C VAL A 114 -10.93 -1.28 -13.27
N THR A 115 -10.83 -2.60 -13.20
CA THR A 115 -11.15 -3.41 -12.03
C THR A 115 -9.96 -4.27 -11.61
N TRP A 116 -9.53 -4.14 -10.36
CA TRP A 116 -8.50 -4.99 -9.76
C TRP A 116 -9.15 -6.07 -8.88
N THR A 117 -8.80 -7.33 -9.14
CA THR A 117 -9.27 -8.49 -8.39
C THR A 117 -8.11 -9.22 -7.71
N LEU A 118 -8.26 -9.50 -6.42
CA LEU A 118 -7.40 -10.37 -5.62
C LEU A 118 -8.18 -11.54 -5.07
N THR A 119 -7.71 -12.76 -5.31
CA THR A 119 -8.18 -13.99 -4.69
C THR A 119 -7.07 -14.56 -3.82
N HIS A 120 -7.34 -14.82 -2.56
CA HIS A 120 -6.40 -15.47 -1.66
C HIS A 120 -7.14 -16.23 -0.58
N ARG A 121 -6.69 -17.45 -0.26
CA ARG A 121 -7.30 -18.31 0.77
C ARG A 121 -8.80 -18.57 0.53
N GLY A 122 -9.17 -18.77 -0.74
CA GLY A 122 -10.56 -19.05 -1.14
C GLY A 122 -11.51 -17.85 -1.04
N GLN A 123 -10.99 -16.65 -0.77
CA GLN A 123 -11.77 -15.42 -0.76
C GLN A 123 -11.35 -14.51 -1.90
N THR A 124 -12.32 -13.95 -2.60
CA THR A 124 -12.11 -13.00 -3.70
C THR A 124 -12.61 -11.62 -3.30
N PHE A 125 -11.76 -10.62 -3.54
CA PHE A 125 -12.08 -9.21 -3.38
C PHE A 125 -11.79 -8.49 -4.68
N THR A 126 -12.71 -7.64 -5.07
CA THR A 126 -12.65 -6.89 -6.32
C THR A 126 -12.93 -5.44 -6.01
N VAL A 127 -12.18 -4.54 -6.62
CA VAL A 127 -12.43 -3.10 -6.54
C VAL A 127 -12.35 -2.47 -7.93
N PRO A 128 -13.45 -1.86 -8.39
CA PRO A 128 -13.43 -1.05 -9.59
C PRO A 128 -12.91 0.36 -9.31
N ALA A 129 -12.22 0.94 -10.29
CA ALA A 129 -12.00 2.37 -10.38
C ALA A 129 -13.14 3.04 -11.13
N ASN A 130 -13.52 4.22 -10.67
CA ASN A 130 -14.50 5.09 -11.30
C ASN A 130 -13.99 6.52 -11.29
N LEU A 131 -14.50 7.36 -12.20
CA LEU A 131 -14.10 8.77 -12.29
C LEU A 131 -15.11 9.71 -11.61
N ASP A 132 -15.86 9.22 -10.62
CA ASP A 132 -16.78 10.07 -9.86
C ASP A 132 -15.95 11.19 -9.17
N PRO A 133 -16.36 12.46 -9.28
CA PRO A 133 -15.67 13.59 -8.66
C PRO A 133 -15.42 13.44 -7.15
N LEU A 134 -16.22 12.63 -6.44
CA LEU A 134 -16.01 12.32 -5.02
C LEU A 134 -14.74 11.50 -4.75
N PHE A 135 -14.21 10.82 -5.78
CA PHE A 135 -12.96 10.07 -5.74
C PHE A 135 -11.81 10.80 -6.45
N ASN A 136 -11.98 12.07 -6.82
CA ASN A 136 -10.87 12.91 -7.30
C ASN A 136 -9.93 13.20 -6.11
N ILE A 137 -8.68 12.77 -6.22
CA ILE A 137 -7.68 12.88 -5.15
C ILE A 137 -6.60 13.91 -5.47
N ASP A 138 -6.14 14.55 -4.41
CA ASP A 138 -5.02 15.51 -4.40
C ASP A 138 -3.68 14.77 -4.34
N ALA A 139 -3.39 13.95 -5.37
CA ALA A 139 -2.21 13.10 -5.40
C ALA A 139 -0.91 13.87 -5.68
N LEU A 140 -0.98 14.99 -6.41
CA LEU A 140 0.19 15.75 -6.86
C LEU A 140 0.34 17.10 -6.17
N ARG A 141 -0.71 17.59 -5.50
CA ARG A 141 -0.71 18.84 -4.77
C ARG A 141 -1.83 18.83 -3.76
N GLN A 142 -1.48 18.97 -2.49
CA GLN A 142 -2.46 19.12 -1.42
C GLN A 142 -3.28 20.41 -1.64
N ARG A 143 -4.62 20.31 -1.60
CA ARG A 143 -5.51 21.47 -1.56
C ARG A 143 -6.13 21.61 -0.16
N GLY A 144 -5.98 22.79 0.42
CA GLY A 144 -6.44 23.11 1.77
C GLY A 144 -5.60 22.49 2.90
N GLY A 145 -6.03 22.73 4.14
CA GLY A 145 -5.32 22.32 5.34
C GLY A 145 -4.13 23.22 5.71
N GLU A 146 -3.31 22.75 6.65
CA GLU A 146 -2.17 23.52 7.21
C GLU A 146 -1.04 23.74 6.20
N PHE A 147 -0.87 22.81 5.26
CA PHE A 147 0.19 22.82 4.24
C PHE A 147 -0.44 22.84 2.84
N ASP A 148 -1.37 23.77 2.62
CA ASP A 148 -1.96 24.00 1.31
C ASP A 148 -0.86 24.26 0.27
N GLY A 149 -0.93 23.54 -0.84
CA GLY A 149 0.06 23.61 -1.89
C GLY A 149 1.29 22.74 -1.73
N ASN A 150 1.39 21.91 -0.69
CA ASN A 150 2.44 20.87 -0.60
C ASN A 150 2.34 19.91 -1.78
N THR A 151 3.48 19.51 -2.34
CA THR A 151 3.60 18.59 -3.47
C THR A 151 4.52 17.42 -3.10
N PRO A 152 4.32 16.22 -3.67
CA PRO A 152 5.23 15.09 -3.45
C PRO A 152 6.68 15.44 -3.76
N PRO A 153 7.67 14.76 -3.15
CA PRO A 153 9.04 15.05 -3.45
C PRO A 153 9.34 14.51 -4.85
N VAL A 154 10.10 15.25 -5.66
CA VAL A 154 10.56 14.77 -6.96
C VAL A 154 11.62 13.70 -6.73
N LEU A 155 11.37 12.48 -7.18
CA LEU A 155 12.34 11.37 -7.13
C LEU A 155 13.00 11.22 -8.48
N THR A 156 14.33 11.19 -8.51
CA THR A 156 15.14 10.98 -9.71
C THR A 156 16.09 9.81 -9.51
N PHE A 157 16.22 8.96 -10.53
CA PHE A 157 17.26 7.94 -10.63
C PHE A 157 18.40 8.48 -11.52
N PRO A 158 19.54 8.93 -10.96
CA PRO A 158 20.59 9.57 -11.75
C PRO A 158 21.14 8.69 -12.87
N ALA A 159 21.20 7.37 -12.65
CA ALA A 159 21.68 6.40 -13.63
C ALA A 159 20.87 6.35 -14.94
N SER A 160 19.56 6.61 -14.88
CA SER A 160 18.69 6.65 -16.07
C SER A 160 18.25 8.07 -16.45
N GLY A 161 18.41 9.04 -15.56
CA GLY A 161 17.78 10.36 -15.65
C GLY A 161 16.25 10.33 -15.47
N GLY A 162 15.66 9.16 -15.20
CA GLY A 162 14.23 9.02 -14.98
C GLY A 162 13.81 9.76 -13.72
N SER A 163 12.77 10.59 -13.83
CA SER A 163 12.25 11.41 -12.73
C SER A 163 10.74 11.37 -12.69
N ALA A 164 10.15 11.48 -11.49
CA ALA A 164 8.72 11.54 -11.31
C ALA A 164 8.34 12.30 -10.05
N GLN A 165 7.07 12.68 -9.98
CA GLN A 165 6.43 13.25 -8.81
C GLN A 165 5.05 12.58 -8.65
N GLY A 166 4.78 12.01 -7.48
CA GLY A 166 3.53 11.35 -7.15
C GLY A 166 3.45 9.84 -7.45
N PRO A 167 2.23 9.27 -7.39
CA PRO A 167 2.04 7.82 -7.36
C PRO A 167 2.40 7.05 -8.64
N ALA A 168 2.39 7.70 -9.80
CA ALA A 168 2.73 7.05 -11.08
C ALA A 168 4.20 6.60 -11.12
N GLY A 169 5.07 7.43 -10.54
CA GLY A 169 6.46 7.09 -10.23
C GLY A 169 7.42 6.98 -11.40
N ALA A 170 8.71 6.98 -11.07
CA ALA A 170 9.82 6.85 -12.03
C ALA A 170 10.22 5.38 -12.21
N THR A 171 10.92 5.05 -13.29
CA THR A 171 11.45 3.69 -13.52
C THR A 171 12.97 3.70 -13.72
N LEU A 172 13.63 2.66 -13.22
CA LEU A 172 15.04 2.35 -13.45
C LEU A 172 15.18 0.86 -13.80
N ASP A 173 15.99 0.55 -14.80
CA ASP A 173 16.29 -0.83 -15.20
C ASP A 173 17.73 -1.18 -14.81
N LEU A 174 17.91 -2.32 -14.15
CA LEU A 174 19.21 -2.83 -13.72
C LEU A 174 19.37 -4.32 -14.08
N THR A 175 20.62 -4.78 -14.09
CA THR A 175 20.96 -6.19 -14.19
C THR A 175 22.03 -6.53 -13.17
N THR A 176 21.88 -7.66 -12.48
CA THR A 176 22.88 -8.17 -11.53
C THR A 176 22.91 -9.70 -11.53
N GLN A 177 23.73 -10.28 -10.66
CA GLN A 177 23.82 -11.71 -10.39
C GLN A 177 23.31 -12.03 -8.99
N VAL A 178 22.93 -13.28 -8.77
CA VAL A 178 22.56 -13.77 -7.43
C VAL A 178 23.68 -13.47 -6.44
N SER A 179 23.30 -13.00 -5.25
CA SER A 179 24.22 -12.64 -4.16
C SER A 179 25.24 -11.54 -4.49
N ARG A 180 25.16 -10.89 -5.66
CA ARG A 180 25.98 -9.73 -6.00
C ARG A 180 25.23 -8.45 -5.64
N PRO A 181 25.66 -7.71 -4.60
CA PRO A 181 25.02 -6.46 -4.23
C PRO A 181 25.18 -5.43 -5.36
N VAL A 182 24.11 -4.72 -5.69
CA VAL A 182 24.09 -3.63 -6.67
C VAL A 182 23.62 -2.34 -6.00
N PRO A 183 24.37 -1.22 -6.14
CA PRO A 183 23.95 0.05 -5.58
C PRO A 183 22.78 0.62 -6.39
N ILE A 184 21.87 1.30 -5.69
CA ILE A 184 20.80 2.11 -6.27
C ILE A 184 20.92 3.51 -5.67
N GLU A 185 21.19 4.47 -6.55
CA GLU A 185 21.29 5.88 -6.20
C GLU A 185 19.98 6.61 -6.52
N VAL A 186 19.64 7.56 -5.67
CA VAL A 186 18.49 8.45 -5.84
C VAL A 186 18.91 9.89 -5.59
N ALA A 187 18.33 10.80 -6.35
CA ALA A 187 18.31 12.22 -6.06
C ALA A 187 16.87 12.65 -5.75
N MET A 188 16.69 13.50 -4.75
CA MET A 188 15.38 14.00 -4.35
C MET A 188 15.39 15.50 -4.11
N THR A 189 14.37 16.17 -4.63
CA THR A 189 14.07 17.58 -4.35
C THR A 189 12.64 17.70 -3.89
N ASP A 190 12.35 18.75 -3.14
CA ASP A 190 11.05 18.96 -2.52
C ASP A 190 10.71 20.45 -2.49
N ASP A 191 9.43 20.79 -2.36
CA ASP A 191 9.01 22.20 -2.28
C ASP A 191 9.24 22.84 -0.90
N GLY A 192 9.71 22.04 0.07
CA GLY A 192 10.02 22.47 1.43
C GLY A 192 8.80 22.48 2.35
N LEU A 193 7.67 21.91 1.93
CA LEU A 193 6.48 21.73 2.74
C LEU A 193 6.32 20.26 3.16
N PRO A 194 5.75 20.00 4.36
CA PRO A 194 5.73 20.94 5.46
C PRO A 194 7.17 21.32 5.85
N PRO A 195 7.43 22.58 6.25
CA PRO A 195 8.77 22.96 6.68
C PRO A 195 9.23 22.05 7.83
N PRO A 196 10.54 21.81 7.96
CA PRO A 196 11.09 21.19 9.15
C PRO A 196 10.51 21.89 10.38
N GLU A 197 10.06 21.14 11.39
CA GLU A 197 9.58 21.76 12.62
C GLU A 197 10.70 22.61 13.21
N ASP A 198 10.55 23.93 13.15
CA ASP A 198 11.43 24.86 13.86
C ASP A 198 11.20 24.63 15.35
N HIS A 199 12.24 24.20 16.06
CA HIS A 199 12.13 23.73 17.44
C HIS A 199 11.63 24.80 18.44
N ASP A 200 11.50 26.07 18.03
CA ASP A 200 11.29 27.21 18.93
C ASP A 200 9.92 27.93 18.84
N VAL A 201 9.03 27.64 17.87
CA VAL A 201 7.89 28.57 17.61
C VAL A 201 6.50 28.02 17.98
N PHE A 202 6.33 26.73 18.28
CA PHE A 202 4.98 26.17 18.51
C PHE A 202 4.48 26.22 19.97
N TYR A 203 5.34 26.52 20.96
CA TYR A 203 4.92 26.53 22.38
C TYR A 203 4.39 27.89 22.86
N SER A 204 4.53 28.98 22.10
CA SER A 204 4.19 30.32 22.63
C SER A 204 2.69 30.69 22.61
N ARG A 205 1.82 29.91 21.93
CA ARG A 205 0.41 30.32 21.74
C ARG A 205 -0.61 29.60 22.63
N PHE A 206 -0.22 28.56 23.37
CA PHE A 206 -1.14 27.82 24.26
C PHE A 206 -0.60 27.46 25.65
N GLU A 207 0.60 27.89 26.05
CA GLU A 207 1.08 27.70 27.42
C GLU A 207 0.54 28.78 28.38
N GLN A 208 -0.77 28.68 28.64
CA GLN A 208 -1.32 29.07 29.93
C GLN A 208 -2.48 28.12 30.28
N ARG A 209 -2.13 26.86 30.58
CA ARG A 209 -2.59 26.13 31.80
C ARG A 209 -2.26 24.63 31.69
N THR A 210 -1.61 24.15 32.76
CA THR A 210 -1.59 22.76 33.27
C THR A 210 -0.83 21.67 32.48
N ALA A 211 0.47 21.55 32.80
CA ALA A 211 1.16 20.36 33.34
C ALA A 211 1.08 18.98 32.64
N VAL A 212 2.28 18.47 32.33
CA VAL A 212 2.75 17.07 32.16
C VAL A 212 2.16 16.24 31.03
N ALA A 213 2.80 16.34 29.86
CA ALA A 213 2.98 15.21 28.97
C ALA A 213 4.45 15.18 28.53
N VAL A 214 5.22 14.18 28.99
CA VAL A 214 6.51 13.85 28.37
C VAL A 214 6.18 13.37 26.95
N ARG A 215 6.28 14.27 25.97
CA ARG A 215 6.18 13.90 24.57
C ARG A 215 7.42 13.08 24.20
N PRO A 216 7.28 11.95 23.49
CA PRO A 216 8.44 11.28 22.93
C PRO A 216 9.22 12.25 22.03
N PRO A 217 10.54 12.12 21.91
CA PRO A 217 11.34 12.97 21.02
C PRO A 217 10.75 12.89 19.61
N ARG A 218 10.34 14.04 19.06
CA ARG A 218 9.84 14.13 17.70
C ARG A 218 11.02 13.87 16.75
N VAL A 219 10.88 12.84 15.92
CA VAL A 219 11.87 12.44 14.91
C VAL A 219 12.10 13.62 13.94
N PRO A 220 13.36 13.98 13.62
CA PRO A 220 13.63 14.99 12.59
C PRO A 220 12.85 14.70 11.30
N ARG A 221 12.16 15.71 10.78
CA ARG A 221 11.50 15.65 9.46
C ARG A 221 12.59 15.77 8.42
N GLY A 222 12.71 14.77 7.56
CA GLY A 222 13.68 14.73 6.49
C GLY A 222 13.14 13.86 5.37
N LEU A 223 13.55 14.17 4.15
CA LEU A 223 13.25 13.36 2.99
C LEU A 223 13.81 11.94 3.20
N LYS A 224 12.99 10.94 2.93
CA LYS A 224 13.36 9.53 3.04
C LYS A 224 12.90 8.74 1.84
N VAL A 225 13.61 7.66 1.53
CA VAL A 225 13.13 6.61 0.63
C VAL A 225 12.96 5.32 1.41
N LEU A 226 11.73 4.80 1.37
CA LEU A 226 11.40 3.48 1.90
C LEU A 226 11.46 2.46 0.76
N TRP A 227 12.39 1.54 0.84
CA TRP A 227 12.62 0.47 -0.13
C TRP A 227 11.87 -0.79 0.27
N SER A 228 11.26 -1.43 -0.74
CA SER A 228 10.57 -2.71 -0.53
C SER A 228 10.62 -3.57 -1.80
N LYS A 229 10.50 -4.88 -1.61
CA LYS A 229 10.19 -5.80 -2.71
C LYS A 229 8.76 -5.52 -3.18
N TYR A 230 8.60 -5.31 -4.48
CA TYR A 230 7.30 -5.10 -5.12
C TYR A 230 6.83 -6.35 -5.89
N ARG A 231 7.77 -6.97 -6.63
CA ARG A 231 7.59 -8.23 -7.35
C ARG A 231 8.89 -9.04 -7.34
N GLY A 232 8.77 -10.36 -7.47
CA GLY A 232 9.89 -11.25 -7.81
C GLY A 232 9.87 -12.61 -7.10
N PRO A 233 10.66 -13.59 -7.58
CA PRO A 233 10.59 -14.99 -7.13
C PRO A 233 11.36 -15.30 -5.84
N GLY A 234 12.28 -14.44 -5.42
CA GLY A 234 13.18 -14.67 -4.28
C GLY A 234 13.12 -13.61 -3.20
N GLY A 235 13.98 -13.77 -2.20
CA GLY A 235 14.29 -12.78 -1.19
C GLY A 235 15.10 -11.61 -1.78
N VAL A 236 14.83 -10.43 -1.22
CA VAL A 236 15.53 -9.18 -1.53
C VAL A 236 16.09 -8.66 -0.20
N ALA A 237 17.38 -8.36 -0.17
CA ALA A 237 18.05 -7.79 0.99
C ALA A 237 18.60 -6.41 0.63
N PHE A 238 18.12 -5.39 1.33
CA PHE A 238 18.69 -4.05 1.30
C PHE A 238 19.71 -3.92 2.45
N ASP A 239 20.81 -3.21 2.23
CA ASP A 239 21.68 -2.79 3.33
C ASP A 239 20.95 -1.84 4.30
N GLU A 240 20.17 -0.91 3.75
CA GLU A 240 19.29 0.00 4.46
C GLU A 240 17.99 0.18 3.66
N ALA A 241 16.87 -0.32 4.22
CA ALA A 241 15.56 -0.21 3.56
C ALA A 241 14.89 1.16 3.80
N GLU A 242 15.37 1.97 4.74
CA GLU A 242 14.88 3.33 5.00
C GLU A 242 16.06 4.29 4.89
N VAL A 243 16.24 4.88 3.70
CA VAL A 243 17.36 5.78 3.44
C VAL A 243 16.95 7.22 3.73
N THR A 244 17.69 7.91 4.58
CA THR A 244 17.55 9.36 4.76
C THR A 244 18.31 10.08 3.66
N ILE A 245 17.67 11.06 3.02
CA ILE A 245 18.28 11.88 1.96
C ILE A 245 19.12 13.00 2.61
N MET A 246 20.38 13.08 2.20
CA MET A 246 21.32 14.11 2.65
C MET A 246 21.79 14.91 1.45
N ASP A 247 21.72 16.25 1.55
CA ASP A 247 22.09 17.17 0.47
C ASP A 247 21.42 16.84 -0.88
N GLY A 248 20.18 16.32 -0.83
CA GLY A 248 19.40 15.93 -2.01
C GLY A 248 19.75 14.56 -2.60
N HIS A 249 20.64 13.79 -1.97
CA HIS A 249 21.10 12.48 -2.45
C HIS A 249 20.90 11.36 -1.41
N GLY A 250 20.69 10.15 -1.91
CA GLY A 250 20.63 8.94 -1.09
C GLY A 250 21.06 7.72 -1.90
N GLN A 251 21.46 6.67 -1.19
CA GLN A 251 21.88 5.41 -1.79
C GLN A 251 21.53 4.24 -0.88
N THR A 252 21.19 3.09 -1.48
CA THR A 252 21.15 1.77 -0.84
C THR A 252 21.85 0.77 -1.75
N THR A 253 22.23 -0.38 -1.22
CA THR A 253 22.67 -1.54 -1.97
C THR A 253 21.67 -2.67 -1.79
N VAL A 254 21.33 -3.36 -2.89
CA VAL A 254 20.39 -4.49 -2.86
C VAL A 254 21.03 -5.77 -3.38
N ALA A 255 20.71 -6.90 -2.76
CA ALA A 255 21.11 -8.24 -3.18
C ALA A 255 19.89 -9.19 -3.26
N PHE A 256 20.03 -10.23 -4.08
CA PHE A 256 18.96 -11.18 -4.41
C PHE A 256 19.43 -12.62 -4.18
N ASP A 257 18.55 -13.48 -3.67
CA ASP A 257 18.88 -14.87 -3.34
C ASP A 257 18.58 -15.88 -4.47
N ARG A 258 17.87 -15.45 -5.52
CA ARG A 258 17.46 -16.31 -6.65
C ARG A 258 17.45 -15.55 -7.98
N PRO A 259 17.72 -16.22 -9.11
CA PRO A 259 17.56 -15.63 -10.44
C PRO A 259 16.10 -15.30 -10.75
N GLY A 260 15.88 -14.34 -11.64
CA GLY A 260 14.57 -13.98 -12.17
C GLY A 260 14.37 -12.47 -12.30
N GLU A 261 13.15 -12.09 -12.66
CA GLU A 261 12.74 -10.68 -12.76
C GLU A 261 12.17 -10.19 -11.43
N TYR A 262 12.68 -9.05 -10.98
CA TYR A 262 12.23 -8.37 -9.77
C TYR A 262 11.76 -6.97 -10.10
N VAL A 263 10.84 -6.48 -9.28
CA VAL A 263 10.55 -5.04 -9.17
C VAL A 263 10.73 -4.67 -7.72
N LEU A 264 11.51 -3.62 -7.47
CA LEU A 264 11.63 -2.97 -6.17
C LEU A 264 10.83 -1.68 -6.21
N ARG A 265 10.22 -1.30 -5.09
CA ARG A 265 9.55 -0.02 -4.94
C ARG A 265 10.35 0.88 -4.03
N ALA A 266 10.69 2.06 -4.53
CA ALA A 266 11.08 3.22 -3.75
C ALA A 266 9.81 4.01 -3.39
N ASN A 267 9.59 4.28 -2.10
CA ASN A 267 8.55 5.21 -1.65
C ASN A 267 9.24 6.43 -1.03
N ALA A 268 9.34 7.49 -1.83
CA ALA A 268 9.94 8.76 -1.47
C ALA A 268 8.94 9.61 -0.67
N VAL A 269 9.29 10.03 0.54
CA VAL A 269 8.40 10.69 1.51
C VAL A 269 9.09 11.86 2.22
N GLU A 270 8.32 12.86 2.65
CA GLU A 270 8.82 14.06 3.38
C GLU A 270 8.78 13.95 4.91
N GLY A 271 8.21 12.86 5.47
CA GLY A 271 8.06 12.69 6.91
C GLY A 271 6.93 11.74 7.29
N PRO A 272 6.51 11.69 8.57
CA PRO A 272 5.39 10.85 8.99
C PRO A 272 4.12 11.30 8.27
N ARG A 273 3.57 10.42 7.41
CA ARG A 273 2.42 10.67 6.54
C ARG A 273 1.24 11.26 7.32
N PRO A 274 0.93 12.57 7.21
CA PRO A 274 -0.30 13.11 7.75
C PRO A 274 -1.50 12.50 7.01
N PHE A 275 -2.67 12.61 7.62
CA PHE A 275 -3.91 12.12 7.03
C PHE A 275 -4.16 12.76 5.65
N GLY A 276 -4.03 11.98 4.56
CA GLY A 276 -4.25 12.44 3.19
C GLY A 276 -3.76 11.46 2.12
N PHE A 277 -3.90 11.87 0.85
CA PHE A 277 -3.32 11.22 -0.35
C PHE A 277 -1.99 11.84 -0.79
N CYS A 278 -1.55 12.88 -0.10
CA CYS A 278 -0.26 13.54 -0.29
C CYS A 278 0.58 13.39 1.00
N CYS A 279 1.91 13.39 0.97
CA CYS A 279 2.77 13.56 -0.20
C CYS A 279 3.82 12.45 -0.24
N TRP A 280 3.83 11.71 -1.35
CA TRP A 280 4.86 10.72 -1.64
C TRP A 280 4.99 10.49 -3.14
N THR A 281 6.18 10.05 -3.55
CA THR A 281 6.47 9.66 -4.92
C THR A 281 6.89 8.20 -4.95
N ASN A 282 6.40 7.46 -5.95
CA ASN A 282 6.85 6.09 -6.18
C ASN A 282 8.07 6.08 -7.12
N GLY A 283 8.88 5.04 -7.01
CA GLY A 283 9.86 4.65 -8.02
C GLY A 283 9.87 3.14 -8.14
N TYR A 284 10.04 2.62 -9.35
CA TYR A 284 10.08 1.19 -9.63
C TYR A 284 11.42 0.83 -10.25
N VAL A 285 12.19 -0.02 -9.57
CA VAL A 285 13.46 -0.52 -10.09
C VAL A 285 13.25 -1.93 -10.58
N ARG A 286 13.28 -2.12 -11.90
CA ARG A 286 13.18 -3.44 -12.54
C ARG A 286 14.58 -4.05 -12.59
N VAL A 287 14.73 -5.24 -12.04
CA VAL A 287 16.03 -5.89 -11.93
C VAL A 287 15.95 -7.28 -12.52
N THR A 288 16.75 -7.51 -13.57
CA THR A 288 17.01 -8.84 -14.10
C THR A 288 18.17 -9.47 -13.32
N VAL A 289 17.89 -10.55 -12.59
CA VAL A 289 18.89 -11.27 -11.79
C VAL A 289 19.27 -12.56 -12.49
N THR A 290 20.54 -12.66 -12.87
CA THR A 290 21.14 -13.84 -13.50
C THR A 290 21.81 -14.75 -12.46
N PRO A 291 22.07 -16.03 -12.78
CA PRO A 291 22.80 -16.94 -11.90
C PRO A 291 24.18 -16.41 -11.46
#